data_AF-A0A4R9PYY2-F1
#
_entry.id   AF-A0A4R9PYY2-F1
#
_cell.length_a   1.000
_cell.length_b   1.000
_cell.length_c   1.000
_cell.angle_alpha   90.00
_cell.angle_beta   90.00
_cell.angle_gamma   90.00
#
_symmetry.space_group_name_H-M   'P 1'
#
loop_
_entity.id
_entity.type
_entity.pdbx_description
1 polymer ?
#
loop_
_entity_poly.entity_id
_entity_poly.type
_entity_poly.pdbx_seq_one_letter_code
_entity_poly.pdbx_strand_id
1 'polypeptide(L)' 'MEHIAALLLVIGCSNSMAECRELQVPVSVFATADECTAERPFAMGDVQGQAQHIVAKCLAVDP' A
#
# COMPACT_ATOMS: atom_id res chain seq x y z
N MET A 1 21.00 -2.86 -11.30
CA MET A 1 19.56 -2.68 -11.61
C MET A 1 18.84 -3.14 -10.37
N GLU A 2 18.12 -2.25 -9.70
CA GLU A 2 17.57 -2.51 -8.36
C GLU A 2 16.46 -3.56 -8.48
N HIS A 3 16.65 -4.69 -7.80
CA HIS A 3 15.64 -5.73 -7.74
C HIS A 3 14.47 -5.18 -6.92
N ILE A 4 13.28 -5.15 -7.51
CA ILE A 4 12.04 -4.88 -6.79
C ILE A 4 11.66 -6.17 -6.09
N ALA A 5 11.62 -6.16 -4.75
CA ALA A 5 11.22 -7.33 -3.99
C ALA A 5 9.83 -7.18 -3.36
N ALA A 6 9.31 -5.96 -3.25
CA ALA A 6 7.99 -5.73 -2.70
C ALA A 6 7.25 -4.52 -3.29
N LEU A 7 5.92 -4.65 -3.33
CA LEU A 7 4.97 -3.61 -3.73
C LEU A 7 4.00 -3.34 -2.57
N LEU A 8 3.91 -2.09 -2.13
CA LEU A 8 2.90 -1.63 -1.21
C LEU A 8 1.62 -1.28 -1.97
N LEU A 9 0.59 -2.12 -1.81
CA LEU A 9 -0.74 -1.87 -2.35
C LEU A 9 -1.62 -1.27 -1.26
N VAL A 10 -2.22 -0.10 -1.54
CA VAL A 10 -3.17 0.56 -0.65
C VAL A 10 -4.53 0.68 -1.36
N ILE A 11 -5.55 0.07 -0.78
CA ILE A 11 -6.92 0.07 -1.30
C ILE A 11 -7.81 0.83 -0.32
N GLY A 12 -8.53 1.81 -0.86
CA GLY A 12 -9.60 2.53 -0.17
C GLY A 12 -10.96 2.03 -0.65
N CYS A 13 -11.85 1.74 0.29
CA CYS A 13 -13.21 1.30 0.00
C CYS A 13 -14.28 2.21 0.63
N SER A 14 -15.47 2.19 0.04
CA SER A 14 -16.69 2.74 0.65
C SER A 14 -17.07 1.96 1.91
N ASN A 15 -17.97 2.50 2.74
CA ASN A 15 -18.36 1.86 4.01
C ASN A 15 -18.90 0.43 3.83
N SER A 16 -19.61 0.18 2.74
CA SER A 16 -20.19 -1.12 2.41
C SER A 16 -19.19 -2.10 1.78
N MET A 17 -17.94 -1.65 1.55
CA MET A 17 -16.89 -2.37 0.82
C MET A 17 -17.26 -2.78 -0.62
N ALA A 18 -18.34 -2.22 -1.18
CA ALA A 18 -18.80 -2.52 -2.53
C ALA A 18 -18.02 -1.78 -3.62
N GLU A 19 -17.45 -0.61 -3.28
CA GLU A 19 -16.66 0.22 -4.17
C GLU A 19 -15.26 0.37 -3.57
N CYS A 20 -14.26 -0.16 -4.28
CA CYS A 20 -12.87 -0.11 -3.86
C CYS A 20 -12.01 0.42 -4.99
N ARG A 21 -11.01 1.22 -4.64
CA ARG A 21 -10.03 1.75 -5.59
C ARG A 21 -8.66 1.80 -4.95
N GLU A 22 -7.63 1.74 -5.78
CA GLU A 22 -6.27 2.00 -5.34
C GLU A 22 -6.12 3.47 -4.94
N LEU A 23 -5.48 3.71 -3.79
CA LEU A 23 -5.13 5.05 -3.31
C LEU A 23 -3.67 5.31 -3.66
N GLN A 24 -3.40 6.52 -4.15
CA GLN A 24 -2.05 6.92 -4.52
C GLN A 24 -1.24 7.22 -3.27
N VAL A 25 -0.07 6.58 -3.16
CA VAL A 25 0.92 6.82 -2.10
C VAL A 25 2.22 7.33 -2.69
N PRO A 26 3.02 8.11 -1.97
CA PRO A 26 4.26 8.70 -2.49
C PRO A 26 5.30 7.66 -2.94
N VAL A 27 5.41 6.55 -2.21
CA VAL A 27 6.33 5.45 -2.49
C VAL A 27 5.58 4.13 -2.35
N SER A 28 5.59 3.31 -3.40
CA SER A 28 4.90 2.01 -3.43
C SER A 28 5.80 0.83 -3.77
N VAL A 29 7.07 1.06 -4.12
CA VAL A 29 8.00 0.03 -4.59
C VAL A 29 9.22 -0.01 -3.66
N PHE A 30 9.60 -1.20 -3.22
CA PHE A 30 10.65 -1.41 -2.22
C PHE A 30 11.62 -2.50 -2.64
N ALA A 31 12.89 -2.33 -2.24
CA ALA A 31 13.95 -3.29 -2.50
C ALA A 31 13.85 -4.52 -1.61
N THR A 32 13.17 -4.42 -0.45
CA THR A 32 12.88 -5.54 0.45
C THR A 32 11.45 -5.51 1.00
N ALA A 33 10.96 -6.67 1.45
CA ALA A 33 9.67 -6.77 2.13
C ALA A 33 9.66 -6.11 3.52
N ASP A 34 10.81 -6.09 4.20
CA ASP A 34 10.97 -5.46 5.51
C ASP A 34 10.87 -3.94 5.41
N GLU A 35 11.52 -3.34 4.41
CA GLU A 35 11.36 -1.91 4.09
C GLU A 35 9.91 -1.55 3.81
N CYS A 36 9.23 -2.31 2.94
CA CYS A 36 7.82 -2.08 2.66
C CYS A 36 6.97 -2.15 3.95
N THR A 37 7.23 -3.14 4.81
CA THR A 37 6.46 -3.35 6.04
C THR A 37 6.68 -2.22 7.04
N ALA A 38 7.91 -1.70 7.13
CA ALA A 38 8.26 -0.56 7.96
C ALA A 38 7.59 0.74 7.48
N GLU A 39 7.47 0.94 6.16
CA GLU A 39 6.87 2.14 5.57
C GLU A 39 5.33 2.13 5.55
N ARG A 40 4.71 0.95 5.51
CA ARG A 40 3.25 0.77 5.47
C ARG A 40 2.45 1.66 6.44
N PRO A 41 2.75 1.77 7.75
CA PRO A 41 1.96 2.62 8.65
C PRO A 41 2.00 4.11 8.27
N PHE A 42 3.12 4.60 7.71
CA PHE A 42 3.24 5.99 7.29
C PHE A 42 2.42 6.24 6.02
N ALA A 43 2.51 5.35 5.05
CA ALA A 43 1.69 5.41 3.83
C ALA A 43 0.18 5.35 4.14
N MET A 44 -0.24 4.57 5.14
CA MET A 44 -1.63 4.57 5.62
C MET A 44 -2.04 5.91 6.24
N GLY A 45 -1.11 6.59 6.92
CA GLY A 45 -1.31 7.95 7.42
C GLY A 45 -1.48 8.98 6.30
N ASP A 46 -0.67 8.88 5.24
CA ASP A 46 -0.71 9.79 4.09
C ASP A 46 -2.07 9.78 3.37
N VAL A 47 -2.75 8.63 3.39
CA VAL A 47 -4.06 8.46 2.74
C VAL A 47 -5.24 8.48 3.71
N GLN A 48 -5.01 8.78 4.98
CA GLN A 48 -6.06 8.81 5.98
C GLN A 48 -7.17 9.79 5.59
N GLY A 49 -8.42 9.35 5.69
CA GLY A 49 -9.60 10.16 5.33
C GLY A 49 -9.91 10.21 3.83
N GLN A 50 -9.08 9.62 2.95
CA GLN A 50 -9.39 9.51 1.52
C GLN A 50 -10.42 8.42 1.19
N ALA A 51 -10.66 7.49 2.12
CA ALA A 51 -11.70 6.46 2.06
C ALA A 51 -12.20 6.10 3.47
N GLN A 52 -13.35 5.42 3.55
CA GLN A 52 -13.95 5.03 4.83
C GLN A 52 -13.28 3.79 5.42
N HIS A 53 -12.90 2.84 4.57
CA HIS A 53 -12.07 1.70 4.93
C HIS A 53 -10.79 1.75 4.11
N ILE A 54 -9.65 1.63 4.77
CA ILE A 54 -8.33 1.62 4.12
C ILE A 54 -7.62 0.35 4.54
N VAL A 55 -7.18 -0.42 3.55
CA VAL A 55 -6.35 -1.61 3.75
C VAL A 55 -5.05 -1.44 2.98
N ALA A 56 -3.94 -1.81 3.60
CA ALA A 56 -2.63 -1.76 2.99
C ALA A 56 -1.90 -3.09 3.14
N LYS A 57 -1.26 -3.56 2.07
CA LYS A 57 -0.52 -4.82 2.07
C LYS A 57 0.78 -4.68 1.28
N CYS A 58 1.86 -5.19 1.87
CA CYS A 58 3.10 -5.46 1.16
C CYS A 58 2.97 -6.80 0.44
N LEU A 59 3.05 -6.75 -0.88
CA LEU A 59 3.06 -7.90 -1.77
C LEU A 59 4.52 -8.20 -2.11
N ALA A 60 4.96 -9.43 -1.86
CA ALA A 60 6.26 -9.88 -2.36
C ALA A 60 6.19 -9.97 -3.88
N VAL A 61 7.22 -9.45 -4.55
CA VAL A 61 7.43 -9.61 -5.99
C VAL A 61 8.43 -10.75 -6.12
N ASP A 62 7.98 -11.90 -6.60
CA ASP A 62 8.85 -13.03 -6.94
C ASP A 62 9.69 -12.61 -8.17
N PRO A 63 11.03 -12.75 -8.16
CA PRO A 63 11.86 -12.43 -9.33
C PRO A 63 11.63 -13.37 -10.52
#